data_AF-A0A814FMA2-F1
#
_entry.id   AF-A0A814FMA2-F1
#
_cell.length_a   1.000
_cell.length_b   1.000
_cell.length_c   1.000
_cell.angle_alpha   90.00
_cell.angle_beta   90.00
_cell.angle_gamma   90.00
#
_symmetry.space_group_name_H-M   'P 1'
#
loop_
_entity.id
_entity.type
_entity.pdbx_description
1 polymer ?
#
loop_
_entity_poly.entity_id
_entity_poly.type
_entity_poly.pdbx_seq_one_letter_code
_entity_poly.pdbx_strand_id
1 'polypeptide(L)'
;MWLISFEHRFHSTISLLHVGGETTASNGTSRVPTIRLDDVEWPQQSSILMLKIDVEGFELNALRSAEKLFREKRIHHLIFEYTAWWTDRAPQKELIPFVEKTLGAKQLFALDRIDSTVYGPLTRYALNRFHDVHVRRHLQTDIYATFIESGVSPTLKVQPYKVISSFA
;
A
#
# COMPACT_ATOMS: atom_id res chain seq x y z
N MET A 1 8.60 5.67 13.69
CA MET A 1 8.94 6.73 12.72
C MET A 1 8.30 6.32 11.42
N TRP A 2 7.25 7.01 10.99
CA TRP A 2 6.54 6.69 9.76
C TRP A 2 7.27 7.33 8.59
N LEU A 3 7.67 6.55 7.59
CA LEU A 3 8.36 7.06 6.41
C LEU A 3 7.39 7.08 5.22
N ILE A 4 6.84 8.25 4.92
CA ILE A 4 6.22 8.50 3.62
C ILE A 4 7.31 9.12 2.75
N SER A 5 7.77 8.39 1.74
CA SER A 5 8.78 8.88 0.80
C SER A 5 8.12 9.34 -0.49
N PHE A 6 8.47 10.53 -0.95
CA PHE A 6 8.06 11.09 -2.24
C PHE A 6 9.29 11.33 -3.10
N GLU A 7 9.34 10.73 -4.29
CA GLU A 7 10.25 11.18 -5.34
C GLU A 7 9.52 12.19 -6.22
N HIS A 8 9.81 13.48 -6.01
CA HIS A 8 9.36 14.58 -6.86
C HIS A 8 10.48 15.01 -7.81
N ARG A 9 10.15 15.18 -9.10
CA ARG A 9 10.89 16.10 -9.98
C ARG A 9 10.15 17.44 -9.95
N PHE A 10 10.87 18.52 -9.61
CA PHE A 10 10.51 19.95 -9.51
C PHE A 10 10.45 20.57 -8.09
N HIS A 11 11.14 21.71 -7.97
CA HIS A 11 11.32 22.54 -6.78
C HIS A 11 10.04 23.32 -6.44
N SER A 12 9.17 22.75 -5.61
CA SER A 12 8.08 23.49 -4.97
C SER A 12 7.93 23.06 -3.51
N THR A 13 7.71 24.03 -2.64
CA THR A 13 7.56 23.84 -1.19
C THR A 13 6.15 23.35 -0.88
N ILE A 14 6.03 22.27 -0.10
CA ILE A 14 4.75 21.71 0.35
C ILE A 14 4.39 22.31 1.71
N SER A 15 3.21 22.92 1.84
CA SER A 15 2.61 23.43 3.08
C SER A 15 1.70 22.38 3.72
N LEU A 16 1.71 22.28 5.05
CA LEU A 16 0.97 21.27 5.84
C LEU A 16 0.06 21.93 6.88
N LEU A 17 -1.23 21.61 6.86
CA LEU A 17 -2.22 21.93 7.90
C LEU A 17 -2.44 20.72 8.82
N HIS A 18 -2.16 20.87 10.11
CA HIS A 18 -2.08 19.75 11.05
C HIS A 18 -3.42 19.41 11.73
N VAL A 19 -3.74 18.11 11.83
CA VAL A 19 -4.84 17.54 12.62
C VAL A 19 -4.27 16.43 13.53
N GLY A 20 -4.51 16.49 14.83
CA GLY A 20 -3.86 15.59 15.80
C GLY A 20 -4.21 14.10 15.61
N GLY A 21 -3.21 13.21 15.71
CA GLY A 21 -3.36 11.76 15.83
C GLY A 21 -2.67 11.22 17.09
N GLU A 22 -3.04 10.03 17.54
CA GLU A 22 -2.45 9.39 18.73
C GLU A 22 -1.69 8.12 18.32
N THR A 23 -0.51 7.88 18.93
CA THR A 23 0.22 6.63 18.80
C THR A 23 0.75 6.18 20.16
N THR A 24 0.83 4.86 20.38
CA THR A 24 1.30 4.27 21.63
C THR A 24 2.81 4.05 21.55
N ALA A 25 3.58 4.73 22.39
CA ALA A 25 4.98 4.42 22.62
C ALA A 25 5.12 3.49 23.84
N SER A 26 6.21 2.73 23.92
CA SER A 26 6.48 1.77 25.02
C SER A 26 6.48 2.39 26.43
N ASN A 27 6.48 3.72 26.54
CA ASN A 27 6.58 4.48 27.79
C ASN A 27 5.39 5.43 28.00
N GLY A 28 4.30 5.31 27.21
CA GLY A 28 3.12 6.17 27.26
C GLY A 28 2.52 6.50 25.89
N THR A 29 1.37 7.15 25.85
CA THR A 29 0.79 7.68 24.60
C THR A 29 1.51 8.95 24.18
N SER A 30 2.09 8.96 22.98
CA SER A 30 2.65 10.15 22.37
C SER A 30 1.68 10.64 21.29
N ARG A 31 1.18 11.86 21.44
CA ARG A 31 0.35 12.49 20.41
C ARG A 31 1.27 13.05 19.34
N VAL A 32 1.10 12.59 18.11
CA VAL A 32 1.87 13.07 16.95
C VAL A 32 0.89 13.76 16.02
N PRO A 33 1.16 15.00 15.59
CA PRO A 33 0.35 15.65 14.57
C PRO A 33 0.31 14.80 13.30
N THR A 34 -0.88 14.67 12.71
CA THR A 34 -1.09 13.98 11.44
C THR A 34 -1.71 14.94 10.43
N ILE A 35 -1.69 14.57 9.15
CA ILE A 35 -2.38 15.29 8.10
C ILE A 35 -2.86 14.25 7.09
N ARG A 36 -4.03 14.47 6.50
CA ARG A 36 -4.47 13.63 5.38
C ARG A 36 -3.67 14.01 4.14
N LEU A 37 -3.27 13.03 3.34
CA LEU A 37 -2.56 13.32 2.08
C LEU A 37 -3.39 14.20 1.13
N ASP A 38 -4.72 14.11 1.19
CA ASP A 38 -5.65 14.93 0.41
C ASP A 38 -5.71 16.41 0.87
N ASP A 39 -5.28 16.71 2.11
CA ASP A 39 -5.28 18.05 2.70
C ASP A 39 -3.94 18.76 2.51
N VAL A 40 -2.93 18.06 1.99
CA VAL A 40 -1.64 18.64 1.62
C VAL A 40 -1.84 19.54 0.39
N GLU A 41 -1.24 20.74 0.43
CA GLU A 41 -1.25 21.67 -0.71
C GLU A 41 -0.26 21.21 -1.78
N TRP A 42 -0.70 20.27 -2.61
CA TRP A 42 0.09 19.80 -3.76
C TRP A 42 0.11 20.84 -4.88
N PRO A 43 1.25 21.05 -5.58
CA PRO A 43 1.31 21.91 -6.75
C PRO A 43 0.26 21.50 -7.79
N GLN A 44 -0.34 22.50 -8.45
CA GLN A 44 -1.32 22.25 -9.49
C GLN A 44 -0.68 21.40 -10.60
N GLN A 45 -1.40 20.39 -11.08
CA GLN A 45 -0.93 19.43 -12.12
C GLN A 45 0.25 18.53 -11.73
N SER A 46 0.71 18.50 -10.47
CA SER A 46 1.77 17.55 -10.09
C SER A 46 1.24 16.11 -10.04
N SER A 47 2.08 15.17 -10.45
CA SER A 47 1.86 13.73 -10.31
C SER A 47 2.87 13.14 -9.32
N ILE A 48 2.42 12.18 -8.52
CA ILE A 48 3.22 11.32 -7.67
C ILE A 48 3.52 10.06 -8.46
N LEU A 49 4.79 9.89 -8.86
CA LEU A 49 5.21 8.69 -9.59
C LEU A 49 4.99 7.43 -8.72
N MET A 50 5.43 7.47 -7.48
CA MET A 50 5.32 6.35 -6.56
C MET A 50 5.00 6.82 -5.16
N LEU A 51 4.03 6.15 -4.53
CA LEU A 51 3.70 6.30 -3.11
C LEU A 51 4.05 5.00 -2.39
N LYS A 52 4.95 5.06 -1.39
CA LYS A 52 5.16 3.95 -0.45
C LYS A 52 4.45 4.25 0.86
N ILE A 53 3.66 3.29 1.35
CA ILE A 53 2.99 3.35 2.65
C ILE A 53 3.52 2.21 3.52
N ASP A 54 4.04 2.59 4.67
CA ASP A 54 4.63 1.69 5.65
C ASP A 54 4.26 2.23 7.02
N VAL A 55 3.07 1.83 7.47
CA VAL A 55 2.42 2.42 8.65
C VAL A 55 1.96 1.37 9.66
N GLU A 56 2.72 0.27 9.73
CA GLU A 56 2.62 -0.80 10.72
C GLU A 56 1.16 -1.26 10.92
N GLY A 57 0.31 -1.30 9.90
CA GLY A 57 -1.05 -1.85 10.04
C GLY A 57 -2.17 -0.81 9.99
N PHE A 58 -1.81 0.46 9.81
CA PHE A 58 -2.75 1.55 9.53
C PHE A 58 -2.83 1.88 8.02
N GLU A 59 -2.42 0.97 7.13
CA GLU A 59 -2.31 1.24 5.69
C GLU A 59 -3.65 1.65 5.09
N LEU A 60 -4.75 1.01 5.52
CA LEU A 60 -6.09 1.36 5.05
C LEU A 60 -6.44 2.82 5.38
N ASN A 61 -6.07 3.29 6.58
CA ASN A 61 -6.33 4.67 7.00
C ASN A 61 -5.45 5.66 6.22
N ALA A 62 -4.18 5.32 6.02
CA ALA A 62 -3.26 6.13 5.21
C ALA A 62 -3.76 6.24 3.75
N LEU A 63 -4.23 5.14 3.16
CA LEU A 63 -4.82 5.13 1.82
C LEU A 63 -6.12 5.93 1.72
N ARG A 64 -7.01 5.79 2.71
CA ARG A 64 -8.24 6.60 2.82
C ARG A 64 -7.94 8.10 2.92
N SER A 65 -6.75 8.46 3.40
CA SER A 65 -6.28 9.84 3.47
C SER A 65 -5.82 10.41 2.12
N ALA A 66 -5.65 9.57 1.10
CA ALA A 66 -5.16 9.91 -0.24
C ALA A 66 -6.18 9.65 -1.36
N GLU A 67 -7.46 9.38 -1.02
CA GLU A 67 -8.48 8.99 -1.99
C GLU A 67 -8.69 10.03 -3.10
N LYS A 68 -8.62 11.33 -2.78
CA LYS A 68 -8.74 12.39 -3.77
C LYS A 68 -7.58 12.31 -4.77
N LEU A 69 -6.35 12.08 -4.32
CA LEU A 69 -5.18 11.94 -5.20
C LEU A 69 -5.33 10.76 -6.17
N PHE A 70 -5.85 9.61 -5.71
CA PHE A 70 -6.14 8.47 -6.58
C PHE A 70 -7.27 8.77 -7.57
N ARG A 71 -8.36 9.39 -7.11
CA ARG A 71 -9.49 9.79 -7.97
C ARG A 71 -9.08 10.78 -9.06
N GLU A 72 -8.17 11.70 -8.72
CA GLU A 72 -7.57 12.67 -9.66
C GLU A 72 -6.48 12.04 -10.54
N LYS A 73 -6.23 10.73 -10.41
CA LYS A 73 -5.20 9.98 -11.15
C LYS A 73 -3.79 10.55 -10.99
N ARG A 74 -3.50 11.12 -9.81
CA ARG A 74 -2.20 11.76 -9.53
C ARG A 74 -1.15 10.76 -9.07
N ILE A 75 -1.53 9.58 -8.60
CA ILE A 75 -0.60 8.54 -8.15
C ILE A 75 -0.52 7.45 -9.21
N HIS A 76 0.68 7.16 -9.72
CA HIS A 76 0.86 6.13 -10.75
C HIS A 76 1.12 4.75 -10.16
N HIS A 77 1.95 4.68 -9.12
CA HIS A 77 2.39 3.46 -8.48
C HIS A 77 2.21 3.54 -6.97
N LEU A 78 1.84 2.42 -6.35
CA LEU A 78 1.70 2.27 -4.92
C LEU A 78 2.46 1.03 -4.45
N ILE A 79 3.18 1.17 -3.34
CA ILE A 79 3.72 0.05 -2.56
C ILE A 79 3.16 0.18 -1.15
N PHE A 80 2.59 -0.88 -0.61
CA PHE A 80 2.19 -0.90 0.80
C PHE A 80 2.49 -2.24 1.45
N GLU A 81 2.75 -2.20 2.75
CA GLU A 81 2.96 -3.41 3.53
C GLU A 81 1.64 -4.13 3.82
N TYR A 82 1.61 -5.44 3.63
CA TYR A 82 0.47 -6.30 3.89
C TYR A 82 0.79 -7.32 4.98
N THR A 83 0.12 -7.17 6.11
CA THR A 83 0.30 -8.02 7.30
C THR A 83 -1.02 -8.69 7.65
N ALA A 84 -1.30 -9.82 7.00
CA ALA A 84 -2.63 -10.43 6.99
C ALA A 84 -3.18 -10.83 8.38
N TRP A 85 -2.30 -11.10 9.35
CA TRP A 85 -2.67 -11.66 10.66
C TRP A 85 -2.82 -10.60 11.78
N TRP A 86 -2.64 -9.32 11.50
CA TRP A 86 -2.98 -8.29 12.48
C TRP A 86 -4.49 -8.18 12.66
N THR A 87 -4.95 -8.37 13.90
CA THR A 87 -6.37 -8.37 14.28
C THR A 87 -6.76 -7.13 15.08
N ASP A 88 -5.80 -6.41 15.64
CA ASP A 88 -5.97 -5.24 16.51
C ASP A 88 -6.00 -3.90 15.73
N ARG A 89 -5.90 -3.95 14.40
CA ARG A 89 -5.82 -2.78 13.52
C ARG A 89 -6.91 -2.81 12.45
N ALA A 90 -6.87 -1.86 11.51
CA ALA A 90 -7.83 -1.79 10.41
C ALA A 90 -7.93 -3.14 9.68
N PRO A 91 -9.11 -3.55 9.18
CA PRO A 91 -9.31 -4.88 8.63
C PRO A 91 -8.39 -5.14 7.44
N GLN A 92 -7.31 -5.90 7.65
CA GLN A 92 -6.30 -6.18 6.63
C GLN A 92 -6.91 -6.93 5.43
N LYS A 93 -7.97 -7.71 5.67
CA LYS A 93 -8.75 -8.37 4.60
C LYS A 93 -9.41 -7.38 3.62
N GLU A 94 -9.69 -6.15 4.05
CA GLU A 94 -10.29 -5.10 3.20
C GLU A 94 -9.25 -4.31 2.40
N LEU A 95 -7.98 -4.36 2.79
CA LEU A 95 -6.93 -3.52 2.24
C LEU A 95 -6.76 -3.74 0.73
N ILE A 96 -6.52 -4.97 0.29
CA ILE A 96 -6.33 -5.26 -1.13
C ILE A 96 -7.62 -5.02 -1.95
N PRO A 97 -8.82 -5.47 -1.51
CA PRO A 97 -10.07 -5.12 -2.18
C PRO A 97 -10.31 -3.62 -2.31
N PHE A 98 -9.92 -2.82 -1.31
CA PHE A 98 -10.02 -1.36 -1.35
C PHE A 98 -9.11 -0.78 -2.42
N VAL A 99 -7.85 -1.24 -2.51
CA VAL A 99 -6.92 -0.80 -3.57
C VAL A 99 -7.40 -1.19 -4.97
N GLU A 100 -7.88 -2.44 -5.14
CA GLU A 100 -8.40 -2.93 -6.42
C GLU A 100 -9.64 -2.14 -6.87
N LYS A 101 -10.66 -2.07 -6.01
CA LYS A 101 -12.00 -1.61 -6.42
C LYS A 101 -12.24 -0.13 -6.20
N THR A 102 -11.78 0.40 -5.07
CA THR A 102 -12.06 1.77 -4.69
C THR A 102 -11.03 2.72 -5.30
N LEU A 103 -9.74 2.38 -5.20
CA LEU A 103 -8.67 3.19 -5.76
C LEU A 103 -8.46 2.93 -7.27
N GLY A 104 -9.00 1.83 -7.79
CA GLY A 104 -8.99 1.52 -9.22
C GLY A 104 -7.64 1.01 -9.73
N ALA A 105 -6.90 0.26 -8.90
CA ALA A 105 -5.66 -0.38 -9.34
C ALA A 105 -5.92 -1.29 -10.54
N LYS A 106 -5.05 -1.19 -11.54
CA LYS A 106 -5.11 -1.96 -12.80
C LYS A 106 -4.47 -3.32 -12.66
N GLN A 107 -3.37 -3.39 -11.91
CA GLN A 107 -2.69 -4.63 -11.59
C GLN A 107 -2.13 -4.55 -10.16
N LEU A 108 -2.08 -5.72 -9.53
CA LEU A 108 -1.60 -5.94 -8.18
C LEU A 108 -0.61 -7.09 -8.18
N PHE A 109 0.50 -6.94 -7.48
CA PHE A 109 1.55 -7.94 -7.36
C PHE A 109 2.00 -8.02 -5.90
N ALA A 110 2.27 -9.22 -5.40
CA ALA A 110 2.92 -9.41 -4.10
C ALA A 110 4.41 -9.64 -4.29
N LEU A 111 5.22 -9.01 -3.47
CA LEU A 111 6.67 -9.15 -3.46
C LEU A 111 7.08 -10.09 -2.33
N ASP A 112 7.63 -11.24 -2.70
CA ASP A 112 8.23 -12.17 -1.76
C ASP A 112 9.52 -11.54 -1.18
N ARG A 113 9.52 -11.29 0.13
CA ARG A 113 10.67 -10.71 0.83
C ARG A 113 11.85 -11.69 0.97
N ILE A 114 11.62 -12.99 0.81
CA ILE A 114 12.63 -14.03 1.02
C ILE A 114 13.23 -14.45 -0.32
N ASP A 115 12.40 -14.81 -1.28
CA ASP A 115 12.84 -15.50 -2.50
C ASP A 115 12.98 -14.59 -3.73
N SER A 116 13.01 -13.26 -3.54
CA SER A 116 13.09 -12.25 -4.62
C SER A 116 12.08 -12.51 -5.76
N THR A 117 10.94 -13.10 -5.41
CA THR A 117 9.91 -13.55 -6.35
C THR A 117 8.76 -12.57 -6.36
N VAL A 118 8.25 -12.24 -7.54
CA VAL A 118 7.05 -11.42 -7.70
C VAL A 118 5.89 -12.32 -8.08
N TYR A 119 4.83 -12.31 -7.26
CA TYR A 119 3.62 -13.06 -7.54
C TYR A 119 2.54 -12.15 -8.11
N GLY A 120 1.92 -12.55 -9.22
CA GLY A 120 0.76 -11.87 -9.75
C GLY A 120 0.49 -12.11 -11.24
N PRO A 121 -0.48 -11.38 -11.83
CA PRO A 121 -1.36 -10.43 -11.15
C PRO A 121 -2.24 -11.11 -10.10
N LEU A 122 -2.42 -10.47 -8.95
CA LEU A 122 -3.32 -10.95 -7.90
C LEU A 122 -4.77 -10.74 -8.32
N THR A 123 -5.38 -11.80 -8.88
CA THR A 123 -6.80 -11.79 -9.23
C THR A 123 -7.68 -11.96 -7.99
N ARG A 124 -8.94 -11.54 -8.05
CA ARG A 124 -9.92 -11.75 -6.97
C ARG A 124 -10.01 -13.20 -6.47
N TYR A 125 -9.86 -14.18 -7.36
CA TYR A 125 -9.81 -15.59 -6.98
C TYR A 125 -8.55 -15.93 -6.18
N ALA A 126 -7.40 -15.36 -6.54
CA ALA A 126 -6.15 -15.53 -5.83
C ALA A 126 -6.13 -14.81 -4.47
N LEU A 127 -6.83 -13.68 -4.32
CA LEU A 127 -6.79 -12.83 -3.11
C LEU A 127 -7.23 -13.54 -1.82
N ASN A 128 -8.35 -14.28 -1.85
CA ASN A 128 -8.81 -15.00 -0.65
C ASN A 128 -7.77 -16.04 -0.21
N ARG A 129 -7.26 -16.81 -1.17
CA ARG A 129 -6.24 -17.82 -0.91
C ARG A 129 -4.93 -17.17 -0.43
N PHE A 130 -4.55 -16.05 -1.03
CA PHE A 130 -3.38 -15.26 -0.65
C PHE A 130 -3.49 -14.82 0.81
N HIS A 131 -4.62 -14.22 1.20
CA HIS A 131 -4.89 -13.83 2.58
C HIS A 131 -4.79 -15.03 3.54
N ASP A 132 -5.50 -16.13 3.24
CA ASP A 132 -5.52 -17.31 4.12
C ASP A 132 -4.12 -17.90 4.35
N VAL A 133 -3.29 -17.96 3.30
CA VAL A 133 -1.90 -18.44 3.41
C VAL A 133 -1.05 -17.50 4.26
N HIS A 134 -1.17 -16.19 4.05
CA HIS A 134 -0.38 -15.20 4.81
C HIS A 134 -0.80 -15.14 6.28
N VAL A 135 -2.09 -15.32 6.58
CA VAL A 135 -2.59 -15.47 7.96
C VAL A 135 -1.99 -16.74 8.60
N ARG A 136 -2.15 -17.90 7.97
CA ARG A 136 -1.70 -19.18 8.54
C ARG A 136 -0.20 -19.22 8.78
N ARG A 137 0.59 -18.67 7.85
CA ARG A 137 2.05 -18.70 7.91
C ARG A 137 2.65 -17.47 8.59
N HIS A 138 1.82 -16.52 9.05
CA HIS A 138 2.28 -15.26 9.65
C HIS A 138 3.30 -14.52 8.76
N LEU A 139 2.97 -14.37 7.47
CA LEU A 139 3.86 -13.80 6.45
C LEU A 139 3.48 -12.37 6.10
N GLN A 140 4.40 -11.43 6.30
CA GLN A 140 4.29 -10.03 5.89
C GLN A 140 4.97 -9.87 4.53
N THR A 141 4.37 -9.08 3.65
CA THR A 141 4.81 -8.91 2.27
C THR A 141 4.47 -7.52 1.78
N ASP A 142 5.22 -7.02 0.81
CA ASP A 142 4.87 -5.76 0.14
C ASP A 142 3.94 -6.06 -1.04
N ILE A 143 2.91 -5.24 -1.19
CA ILE A 143 2.04 -5.25 -2.36
C ILE A 143 2.38 -4.06 -3.23
N TYR A 144 2.67 -4.33 -4.50
CA TYR A 144 2.79 -3.32 -5.54
C TYR A 144 1.51 -3.23 -6.35
N ALA A 145 1.04 -2.01 -6.57
CA ALA A 145 -0.12 -1.71 -7.41
C ALA A 145 0.24 -0.64 -8.45
N THR A 146 -0.30 -0.79 -9.67
CA THR A 146 -0.22 0.22 -10.73
C THR A 146 -1.60 0.75 -11.08
N PHE A 147 -1.71 2.05 -11.32
CA PHE A 147 -2.94 2.75 -11.69
C PHE A 147 -2.92 3.24 -13.14
N ILE A 148 -1.76 3.15 -13.80
CA ILE A 148 -1.58 3.42 -15.21
C ILE A 148 -1.75 2.14 -16.03
N GLU A 149 -2.27 2.27 -17.25
CA GLU A 149 -2.32 1.18 -18.22
C GLU A 149 -0.88 0.74 -18.54
N SER A 150 -0.52 -0.49 -18.18
CA SER A 150 0.84 -0.98 -18.37
C SER A 150 1.09 -1.33 -19.84
N GLY A 151 1.85 -0.51 -20.56
CA GLY A 151 2.48 -0.91 -21.83
C GLY A 151 3.69 -1.84 -21.63
N VAL A 152 4.07 -2.11 -20.38
CA VAL A 152 5.28 -2.85 -20.01
C VAL A 152 4.87 -4.18 -19.37
N SER A 153 5.13 -5.27 -20.09
CA SER A 153 5.17 -6.61 -19.50
C SER A 153 6.42 -6.66 -18.60
N PRO A 154 6.32 -7.02 -17.31
CA PRO A 154 7.49 -7.10 -16.46
C PRO A 154 8.49 -8.10 -17.07
N THR A 155 9.71 -7.67 -17.36
CA THR A 155 10.85 -8.58 -17.63
C THR A 155 11.28 -9.35 -16.38
N LEU A 156 10.70 -9.03 -15.22
CA LEU A 156 10.78 -9.79 -13.99
C LEU A 156 10.18 -11.18 -14.19
N LYS A 157 10.77 -12.20 -13.55
CA LYS A 157 10.19 -13.54 -13.43
C LYS A 157 8.92 -13.46 -12.58
N VAL A 158 7.81 -13.02 -13.18
CA VAL A 158 6.50 -13.03 -12.56
C VAL A 158 6.02 -14.46 -12.53
N GLN A 159 5.82 -15.00 -11.33
CA GLN A 159 5.19 -16.30 -11.18
C GLN A 159 3.70 -16.10 -10.95
N PRO A 160 2.83 -16.89 -11.60
CA PRO A 160 1.44 -16.94 -11.17
C PRO A 160 1.44 -17.36 -9.71
N TYR A 161 0.60 -16.72 -8.90
CA TYR A 161 0.48 -17.09 -7.50
C TYR A 161 0.04 -18.55 -7.39
N LYS A 162 0.99 -19.44 -7.08
CA LYS A 162 0.80 -20.87 -6.89
C LYS A 162 1.13 -21.19 -5.45
N VAL A 163 0.13 -21.69 -4.72
CA VAL A 163 0.36 -22.22 -3.38
C VAL A 163 1.09 -23.55 -3.54
N ILE A 164 2.36 -23.60 -3.14
CA ILE A 164 3.09 -24.86 -3.03
C ILE A 164 2.41 -25.65 -1.92
N SER A 165 1.83 -26.80 -2.27
CA SER A 165 1.02 -27.64 -1.39
C SER A 165 1.82 -28.46 -0.38
N SER A 166 3.12 -28.23 -0.24
CA SER A 166 3.98 -29.01 0.66
C SER A 166 4.53 -28.09 1.74
N PHE A 167 3.91 -28.14 2.92
CA PHE A 167 4.55 -28.25 4.24
C PHE A 167 3.38 -28.48 5.20
N ALA A 168 2.99 -29.75 5.31
CA ALA A 168 2.18 -30.28 6.40
C ALA A 168 3.05 -30.38 7.66
#